data_AF-A0AA86UQK8-F1
#
_entry.id   AF-A0AA86UQK8-F1
#
_cell.length_a   1.000
_cell.length_b   1.000
_cell.length_c   1.000
_cell.angle_alpha   90.00
_cell.angle_beta   90.00
_cell.angle_gamma   90.00
#
_symmetry.space_group_name_H-M   'P 1'
#
loop_
_entity.id
_entity.type
_entity.pdbx_description
1 polymer ?
#
loop_
_entity_poly.entity_id
_entity_poly.type
_entity_poly.pdbx_seq_one_letter_code
_entity_poly.pdbx_strand_id
1 'polypeptide(L)'
;MKNLKTLHMNETQVIDLHPLQHLNKLKNISAYDACIIDVSPLLKLTQLKTLYLRNNKITNAALLKHHHYFSKYNFSNQEVPTTDELKFYNKILKVHSSHKQIRKIQAENRASKFRESMTRQRECIILQINEQVQVMNMKIEIWAQFIQNSDADQ
;
A
#
# COMPACT_ATOMS: atom_id res chain seq x y z
N MET A 1 -2.34 -12.48 20.03
CA MET A 1 -0.98 -11.95 19.79
C MET A 1 -0.76 -10.55 20.42
N LYS A 2 -0.80 -10.39 21.76
CA LYS A 2 -0.74 -9.05 22.43
C LYS A 2 0.68 -8.49 22.65
N ASN A 3 1.72 -9.24 22.32
CA ASN A 3 3.13 -8.90 22.61
C ASN A 3 3.98 -8.63 21.38
N LEU A 4 3.36 -8.54 20.19
CA LEU A 4 4.09 -8.29 18.96
C LEU A 4 4.73 -6.89 19.00
N LYS A 5 6.06 -6.83 18.82
CA LYS A 5 6.84 -5.60 18.81
C LYS A 5 7.27 -5.19 17.40
N THR A 6 7.45 -6.16 16.52
CA THR A 6 7.90 -5.96 15.15
C THR A 6 7.00 -6.72 14.20
N LEU A 7 6.59 -6.08 13.12
CA LEU A 7 5.75 -6.66 12.09
C LEU A 7 6.35 -6.38 10.71
N HIS A 8 6.53 -7.44 9.92
CA HIS A 8 6.99 -7.38 8.55
C HIS A 8 5.89 -7.91 7.63
N MET A 9 5.39 -7.05 6.75
CA MET A 9 4.35 -7.33 5.74
C MET A 9 4.80 -6.83 4.37
N ASN A 10 6.10 -6.85 4.15
CA ASN A 10 6.70 -6.43 2.89
C ASN A 10 6.21 -7.32 1.76
N GLU A 11 5.92 -6.74 0.59
CA GLU A 11 5.56 -7.50 -0.62
C GLU A 11 4.31 -8.38 -0.44
N THR A 12 3.37 -7.90 0.37
CA THR A 12 2.09 -8.57 0.61
C THR A 12 0.94 -7.79 -0.02
N GLN A 13 -0.28 -8.34 -0.03
CA GLN A 13 -1.47 -7.65 -0.52
C GLN A 13 -2.31 -7.11 0.66
N VAL A 14 -1.65 -6.54 1.68
CA VAL A 14 -2.33 -6.05 2.89
C VAL A 14 -2.93 -4.67 2.64
N ILE A 15 -4.23 -4.64 2.36
CA ILE A 15 -4.99 -3.41 2.12
C ILE A 15 -5.47 -2.79 3.44
N ASP A 16 -5.90 -3.61 4.40
CA ASP A 16 -6.50 -3.17 5.65
C ASP A 16 -5.56 -3.33 6.86
N LEU A 17 -5.34 -2.22 7.57
CA LEU A 17 -4.54 -2.17 8.80
C LEU A 17 -5.38 -2.15 10.08
N HIS A 18 -6.72 -2.18 10.02
CA HIS A 18 -7.59 -2.21 11.20
C HIS A 18 -7.24 -3.29 12.22
N PRO A 19 -6.87 -4.53 11.82
CA PRO A 19 -6.48 -5.56 12.78
C PRO A 19 -5.31 -5.15 13.69
N LEU A 20 -4.48 -4.19 13.26
CA LEU A 20 -3.33 -3.73 14.02
C LEU A 20 -3.68 -2.73 15.11
N GLN A 21 -4.87 -2.11 15.10
CA GLN A 21 -5.19 -0.95 15.95
C GLN A 21 -5.09 -1.22 17.47
N HIS A 22 -5.12 -2.49 17.88
CA HIS A 22 -5.05 -2.91 19.28
C HIS A 22 -3.68 -3.46 19.69
N LEU A 23 -2.71 -3.50 18.78
CA LEU A 23 -1.37 -4.02 19.02
C LEU A 23 -0.46 -2.95 19.64
N ASN A 24 -0.87 -2.43 20.80
CA ASN A 24 -0.27 -1.27 21.48
C ASN A 24 1.22 -1.43 21.87
N LYS A 25 1.79 -2.63 21.73
CA LYS A 25 3.21 -2.93 21.95
C LYS A 25 4.05 -2.91 20.66
N LEU A 26 3.44 -2.71 19.49
CA LEU A 26 4.15 -2.57 18.23
C LEU A 26 5.05 -1.33 18.27
N LYS A 27 6.31 -1.56 17.89
CA LYS A 27 7.37 -0.55 17.82
C LYS A 27 7.87 -0.38 16.40
N ASN A 28 7.80 -1.42 15.58
CA ASN A 28 8.38 -1.43 14.24
C ASN A 28 7.41 -2.08 13.25
N ILE A 29 7.02 -1.34 12.21
CA ILE A 29 6.25 -1.86 11.09
C ILE A 29 7.05 -1.64 9.81
N SER A 30 7.23 -2.70 9.05
CA SER A 30 7.75 -2.66 7.68
C SER A 30 6.71 -3.26 6.75
N ALA A 31 6.18 -2.47 5.84
CA ALA A 31 5.21 -2.90 4.84
C ALA A 31 5.47 -2.14 3.54
N TYR A 32 6.63 -2.38 2.92
CA TYR A 32 6.90 -1.85 1.59
C TYR A 32 6.12 -2.66 0.54
N ASP A 33 5.62 -1.98 -0.50
CA ASP A 33 4.93 -2.64 -1.61
C ASP A 33 3.78 -3.55 -1.13
N ALA A 34 2.96 -3.01 -0.21
CA ALA A 34 1.93 -3.77 0.52
C ALA A 34 0.49 -3.40 0.13
N CYS A 35 0.31 -2.41 -0.76
CA CYS A 35 -0.98 -1.90 -1.22
C CYS A 35 -1.83 -1.17 -0.17
N ILE A 36 -1.18 -0.58 0.82
CA ILE A 36 -1.82 0.20 1.88
C ILE A 36 -2.31 1.55 1.31
N ILE A 37 -3.55 1.93 1.65
CA ILE A 37 -4.14 3.23 1.33
C ILE A 37 -4.39 4.07 2.58
N ASP A 38 -4.88 3.44 3.65
CA ASP A 38 -5.27 4.11 4.88
C ASP A 38 -4.34 3.75 6.03
N VAL A 39 -3.69 4.76 6.62
CA VAL A 39 -2.83 4.61 7.81
C VAL A 39 -3.49 5.05 9.11
N SER A 40 -4.76 5.45 9.09
CA SER A 40 -5.53 5.85 10.29
C SER A 40 -5.51 4.78 11.41
N PRO A 41 -5.57 3.47 11.11
CA PRO A 41 -5.49 2.45 12.16
C PRO A 41 -4.19 2.47 12.97
N LEU A 42 -3.11 3.05 12.43
CA LEU A 42 -1.82 3.14 13.11
C LEU A 42 -1.74 4.29 14.12
N LEU A 43 -2.68 5.24 14.09
CA LEU A 43 -2.63 6.44 14.94
C LEU A 43 -2.75 6.11 16.44
N LYS A 44 -3.41 5.00 16.79
CA LYS A 44 -3.55 4.52 18.17
C LYS A 44 -2.28 3.82 18.70
N LEU A 45 -1.31 3.52 17.83
CA LEU A 45 -0.08 2.80 18.19
C LEU A 45 0.97 3.76 18.77
N THR A 46 0.76 4.20 20.01
CA THR A 46 1.61 5.18 20.69
C THR A 46 3.06 4.74 20.93
N GLN A 47 3.35 3.43 20.85
CA GLN A 47 4.71 2.91 20.99
C GLN A 47 5.45 2.74 19.64
N LEU A 48 4.80 3.06 18.52
CA LEU A 48 5.38 2.87 17.20
C LEU A 48 6.54 3.86 16.98
N LYS A 49 7.74 3.33 16.75
CA LYS A 49 8.99 4.10 16.59
C LYS A 49 9.45 4.18 15.15
N THR A 50 9.17 3.14 14.37
CA THR A 50 9.65 3.03 12.99
C THR A 50 8.55 2.50 12.09
N LEU A 51 8.33 3.20 10.98
CA LEU A 51 7.30 2.88 10.02
C LEU A 51 7.86 3.02 8.59
N TYR A 52 8.00 1.89 7.90
CA TYR A 52 8.42 1.84 6.49
C TYR A 52 7.22 1.48 5.62
N LEU A 53 6.78 2.44 4.80
CA LEU A 53 5.59 2.33 3.95
C LEU A 53 5.88 2.73 2.49
N ARG A 54 7.13 2.57 2.06
CA ARG A 54 7.55 2.86 0.69
C ARG A 54 6.73 2.05 -0.33
N ASN A 55 6.46 2.64 -1.50
CA ASN A 55 5.74 2.01 -2.60
C ASN A 55 4.32 1.54 -2.22
N ASN A 56 3.61 2.33 -1.42
CA ASN A 56 2.16 2.17 -1.19
C ASN A 56 1.41 3.34 -1.84
N LYS A 57 0.07 3.33 -1.78
CA LYS A 57 -0.78 4.39 -2.34
C LYS A 57 -1.51 5.14 -1.22
N ILE A 58 -0.75 5.58 -0.22
CA ILE A 58 -1.31 6.15 1.01
C ILE A 58 -1.85 7.54 0.73
N THR A 59 -3.15 7.75 0.90
CA THR A 59 -3.83 9.03 0.61
C THR A 59 -3.83 9.98 1.79
N ASN A 60 -3.72 9.45 3.02
CA ASN A 60 -3.81 10.21 4.26
C ASN A 60 -2.51 10.20 5.08
N ALA A 61 -1.35 10.13 4.40
CA ALA A 61 -0.04 10.15 5.05
C ALA A 61 0.20 11.40 5.92
N ALA A 62 -0.53 12.50 5.67
CA ALA A 62 -0.49 13.70 6.49
C ALA A 62 -0.88 13.45 7.96
N LEU A 63 -1.73 12.45 8.25
CA LEU A 63 -2.13 12.09 9.61
C LEU A 63 -0.94 11.65 10.47
N LEU A 64 0.12 11.14 9.85
CA LEU A 64 1.34 10.71 10.53
C LEU A 64 2.23 11.89 10.93
N LYS A 65 2.10 13.07 10.29
CA LYS A 65 2.91 14.26 10.62
C LYS A 65 2.59 14.83 12.01
N HIS A 66 1.38 14.61 12.51
CA HIS A 66 0.94 15.11 13.82
C HIS A 66 1.29 14.17 14.97
N HIS A 67 1.93 13.03 14.69
CA HIS A 67 2.27 12.05 15.69
C HIS A 67 3.72 12.27 16.16
N HIS A 68 3.86 12.87 17.34
CA HIS A 68 5.09 13.46 17.89
C HIS A 68 6.28 12.49 18.14
N TYR A 69 6.27 11.26 17.65
CA TYR A 69 7.24 10.22 18.07
C TYR A 69 7.96 9.47 16.95
N PHE A 70 7.76 9.85 15.69
CA PHE A 70 8.33 9.07 14.59
C PHE A 70 9.64 9.66 14.08
N SER A 71 10.74 9.03 14.48
CA SER A 71 12.08 9.52 14.20
C SER A 71 12.56 9.27 12.76
N LYS A 72 11.90 8.38 12.01
CA LYS A 72 12.24 8.07 10.60
C LYS A 72 11.02 7.58 9.83
N TYR A 73 10.47 8.43 8.98
CA TYR A 73 9.53 8.02 7.94
C TYR A 73 10.23 7.92 6.60
N ASN A 74 9.89 6.87 5.83
CA ASN A 74 10.22 6.83 4.42
C ASN A 74 8.95 6.59 3.61
N PHE A 75 8.37 7.69 3.12
CA PHE A 75 7.25 7.69 2.17
C PHE A 75 7.72 7.84 0.71
N SER A 76 9.02 7.81 0.42
CA SER A 76 9.50 8.02 -0.96
C SER A 76 8.82 7.03 -1.91
N ASN A 77 8.25 7.54 -3.01
CA ASN A 77 7.43 6.84 -3.99
C ASN A 77 6.04 6.40 -3.47
N GLN A 78 5.17 7.35 -3.12
CA GLN A 78 3.71 7.08 -3.04
C GLN A 78 2.98 7.31 -4.37
N GLU A 79 3.62 7.96 -5.34
CA GLU A 79 3.06 8.17 -6.66
C GLU A 79 3.57 7.10 -7.63
N VAL A 80 2.64 6.62 -8.47
CA VAL A 80 2.95 5.78 -9.63
C VAL A 80 3.84 6.61 -10.56
N PRO A 81 5.04 6.14 -10.96
CA PRO A 81 5.88 6.96 -11.81
C PRO A 81 5.20 7.28 -13.14
N THR A 82 5.21 8.56 -13.49
CA THR A 82 4.59 9.02 -14.74
C THR A 82 5.37 8.49 -15.95
N THR A 83 4.74 8.45 -17.13
CA THR A 83 5.37 8.02 -18.38
C THR A 83 6.65 8.79 -18.70
N ASP A 84 6.79 10.01 -18.21
CA ASP A 84 7.96 10.86 -18.44
C ASP A 84 9.11 10.57 -17.47
N GLU A 85 8.81 10.16 -16.24
CA GLU A 85 9.82 9.64 -15.31
C GLU A 85 10.42 8.33 -15.83
N LEU A 86 9.60 7.46 -16.44
CA LEU A 86 10.08 6.26 -17.14
C LEU A 86 11.02 6.59 -18.31
N LYS A 87 10.76 7.66 -19.06
CA LYS A 87 11.67 8.15 -20.12
C LYS A 87 12.98 8.68 -19.54
N PHE A 88 12.92 9.39 -18.40
CA PHE A 88 14.09 9.93 -17.71
C PHE A 88 15.00 8.82 -17.18
N TYR A 89 14.44 7.78 -16.54
CA TYR A 89 15.21 6.60 -16.11
C TYR A 89 15.91 5.91 -17.28
N ASN A 90 15.23 5.75 -18.42
CA ASN A 90 15.82 5.18 -19.63
C ASN A 90 16.94 6.04 -20.24
N LYS A 91 16.89 7.36 -20.06
CA LYS A 91 17.94 8.29 -20.52
C LYS A 91 19.20 8.19 -19.65
N ILE A 92 19.06 8.11 -18.33
CA ILE A 92 20.19 7.95 -17.40
C ILE A 92 20.92 6.62 -17.63
N LEU A 93 20.18 5.55 -17.93
CA LEU A 93 20.77 4.24 -18.27
C LEU A 93 21.68 4.28 -19.50
N LYS A 94 21.38 5.14 -20.48
CA LYS A 94 22.24 5.33 -21.67
C LYS A 94 23.56 6.04 -21.36
N VAL A 95 23.62 6.86 -20.31
CA VAL A 95 24.77 7.73 -19.99
C VAL A 95 25.86 7.00 -19.17
N HIS A 96 25.61 5.80 -18.63
CA HIS A 96 26.51 5.12 -17.68
C HIS A 96 27.20 3.84 -18.19
N SER A 97 27.39 3.74 -19.51
CA SER A 97 27.82 2.56 -20.27
C SER A 97 29.27 2.07 -20.05
N SER A 98 30.06 2.67 -19.16
CA SER A 98 31.49 2.31 -18.96
C SER A 98 31.78 1.14 -17.99
N HIS A 99 30.78 0.54 -17.35
CA HIS A 99 30.91 -0.76 -16.65
C HIS A 99 29.78 -1.70 -17.07
N LYS A 100 29.85 -2.14 -18.33
CA LYS A 100 28.72 -2.62 -19.14
C LYS A 100 28.00 -3.88 -18.60
N GLN A 101 28.68 -4.80 -17.91
CA GLN A 101 28.06 -6.06 -17.46
C GLN A 101 27.42 -5.96 -16.07
N ILE A 102 28.16 -5.51 -15.05
CA ILE A 102 27.64 -5.38 -13.68
C ILE A 102 26.52 -4.34 -13.61
N ARG A 103 26.66 -3.21 -14.31
CA ARG A 103 25.63 -2.16 -14.30
C ARG A 103 24.38 -2.55 -15.10
N LYS A 104 24.53 -3.32 -16.17
CA LYS A 104 23.38 -3.86 -16.93
C LYS A 104 22.57 -4.82 -16.05
N ILE A 105 23.23 -5.76 -15.37
CA ILE A 105 22.57 -6.68 -14.43
C ILE A 105 21.91 -5.91 -13.27
N GLN A 106 22.58 -4.90 -12.70
CA GLN A 106 21.99 -4.08 -11.63
C GLN A 106 20.81 -3.24 -12.12
N ALA A 107 20.87 -2.69 -13.34
CA ALA A 107 19.78 -1.94 -13.95
C ALA A 107 18.59 -2.85 -14.31
N GLU A 108 18.86 -4.03 -14.87
CA GLU A 108 17.86 -5.05 -15.19
C GLU A 108 17.20 -5.57 -13.91
N ASN A 109 17.97 -5.81 -12.85
CA ASN A 109 17.43 -6.20 -11.55
C ASN A 109 16.58 -5.09 -10.93
N ARG A 110 17.00 -3.83 -11.02
CA ARG A 110 16.18 -2.68 -10.56
C ARG A 110 14.92 -2.53 -11.40
N ALA A 111 15.01 -2.69 -12.71
CA ALA A 111 13.87 -2.64 -13.62
C ALA A 111 12.90 -3.82 -13.41
N SER A 112 13.40 -5.03 -13.13
CA SER A 112 12.59 -6.20 -12.78
C SER A 112 11.83 -5.96 -11.49
N LYS A 113 12.53 -5.57 -10.41
CA LYS A 113 11.90 -5.23 -9.13
C LYS A 113 10.86 -4.12 -9.26
N PHE A 114 11.16 -3.13 -10.11
CA PHE A 114 10.21 -2.07 -10.41
C PHE A 114 8.99 -2.57 -11.19
N ARG A 115 9.17 -3.44 -12.20
CA ARG A 115 8.07 -4.08 -12.94
C ARG A 115 7.21 -4.94 -12.02
N GLU A 116 7.83 -5.72 -11.14
CA GLU A 116 7.14 -6.55 -10.13
C GLU A 116 6.27 -5.69 -9.20
N SER A 117 6.82 -4.59 -8.67
CA SER A 117 6.06 -3.63 -7.87
C SER A 117 4.92 -2.98 -8.67
N MET A 118 5.15 -2.63 -9.93
CA MET A 118 4.09 -2.11 -10.82
C MET A 118 2.99 -3.13 -11.11
N THR A 119 3.34 -4.41 -11.30
CA THR A 119 2.37 -5.50 -11.48
C THR A 119 1.54 -5.68 -10.21
N ARG A 120 2.16 -5.70 -9.04
CA ARG A 120 1.44 -5.77 -7.76
C ARG A 120 0.51 -4.57 -7.55
N GLN A 121 0.96 -3.36 -7.90
CA GLN A 121 0.07 -2.20 -7.83
C GLN A 121 -1.13 -2.31 -8.77
N ARG A 122 -0.99 -2.96 -9.94
CA ARG A 122 -2.12 -3.26 -10.83
C ARG A 122 -3.06 -4.28 -10.20
N GLU A 123 -2.52 -5.37 -9.65
CA GLU A 123 -3.30 -6.39 -8.94
C GLU A 123 -4.08 -5.79 -7.77
N CYS A 124 -3.48 -4.87 -7.02
CA CYS A 124 -4.14 -4.24 -5.89
C CYS A 124 -5.26 -3.27 -6.31
N ILE A 125 -5.11 -2.54 -7.42
CA ILE A 125 -6.21 -1.76 -7.98
C ILE A 125 -7.38 -2.69 -8.35
N ILE A 126 -7.09 -3.85 -8.96
CA ILE A 126 -8.11 -4.83 -9.34
C ILE A 126 -8.83 -5.37 -8.09
N LEU A 127 -8.09 -5.73 -7.03
CA LEU A 127 -8.68 -6.20 -5.77
C LEU A 127 -9.60 -5.14 -5.14
N GLN A 128 -9.19 -3.87 -5.15
CA GLN A 128 -9.98 -2.77 -4.61
C GLN A 128 -11.27 -2.51 -5.39
N ILE A 129 -11.19 -2.56 -6.73
CA ILE A 129 -12.38 -2.44 -7.58
C ILE A 129 -13.34 -3.61 -7.31
N ASN A 130 -12.80 -4.83 -7.18
CA ASN A 130 -13.61 -6.00 -6.90
C ASN A 130 -14.32 -5.89 -5.53
N GLU A 131 -13.66 -5.42 -4.47
CA GLU A 131 -14.32 -5.17 -3.18
C GLU A 131 -15.47 -4.16 -3.28
N GLN A 132 -15.26 -3.04 -3.99
CA GLN A 132 -16.31 -2.03 -4.17
C GLN A 132 -17.52 -2.58 -4.95
N VAL A 133 -17.27 -3.39 -5.98
CA VAL A 133 -18.32 -4.06 -6.76
C VAL A 133 -19.09 -5.06 -5.88
N GLN A 134 -18.41 -5.83 -5.03
CA GLN A 134 -19.06 -6.75 -4.10
C GLN A 134 -19.98 -6.03 -3.10
N VAL A 135 -19.51 -4.93 -2.50
CA VAL A 135 -20.33 -4.11 -1.59
C VAL A 135 -21.55 -3.51 -2.29
N MET A 136 -21.39 -3.05 -3.54
CA MET A 136 -22.49 -2.52 -4.33
C MET A 136 -23.54 -3.59 -4.62
N ASN A 137 -23.11 -4.79 -5.04
CA ASN A 137 -24.01 -5.92 -5.27
C ASN A 137 -24.79 -6.29 -4.00
N MET A 138 -24.11 -6.34 -2.85
CA MET A 138 -24.75 -6.61 -1.57
C MET A 138 -25.82 -5.56 -1.23
N LYS A 139 -25.57 -4.28 -1.48
CA LYS A 139 -26.57 -3.21 -1.27
C LYS A 139 -27.76 -3.35 -2.22
N ILE A 140 -27.53 -3.73 -3.49
CA ILE A 140 -28.59 -3.98 -4.46
C ILE A 140 -29.46 -5.15 -4.00
N GLU A 141 -28.85 -6.24 -3.53
CA GLU A 141 -29.57 -7.40 -2.99
C GLU A 141 -30.43 -7.03 -1.78
N ILE A 142 -29.87 -6.28 -0.82
CA ILE A 142 -30.62 -5.79 0.35
C ILE A 142 -31.80 -4.91 -0.09
N TRP A 143 -31.59 -4.03 -1.07
CA TRP A 143 -32.66 -3.17 -1.58
C TRP A 143 -33.74 -3.98 -2.32
N ALA A 144 -33.36 -4.97 -3.11
CA ALA A 144 -34.30 -5.87 -3.78
C ALA A 144 -35.14 -6.68 -2.77
N GLN A 145 -34.53 -7.18 -1.69
CA GLN A 145 -35.24 -7.84 -0.59
C GLN A 145 -36.21 -6.90 0.12
N PHE A 146 -35.82 -5.63 0.32
CA PHE A 146 -36.70 -4.63 0.94
C PHE A 146 -37.96 -4.37 0.11
N ILE A 147 -37.83 -4.24 -1.22
CA ILE A 147 -38.96 -4.05 -2.13
C ILE A 147 -39.89 -5.28 -2.14
N GLN A 148 -39.33 -6.49 -2.20
CA GLN A 148 -40.13 -7.72 -2.16
C GLN A 148 -40.94 -7.88 -0.87
N ASN A 149 -40.38 -7.43 0.27
CA ASN A 149 -41.08 -7.48 1.55
C ASN A 149 -42.08 -6.34 1.74
N SER A 150 -41.91 -5.18 1.08
CA SER A 150 -42.88 -4.07 1.15
C SER A 150 -44.15 -4.32 0.35
N ASP A 151 -44.08 -5.16 -0.70
CA ASP A 151 -45.24 -5.55 -1.50
C ASP A 151 -46.06 -6.70 -0.87
N ALA A 152 -45.54 -7.34 0.19
CA ALA A 152 -46.22 -8.44 0.90
C ALA A 152 -47.17 -7.97 2.02
N ASP A 153 -47.13 -6.69 2.39
CA ASP A 153 -47.94 -6.06 3.44
C ASP A 153 -49.12 -5.22 2.90
N GLN A 154 -49.47 -5.34 1.61
CA GLN A 154 -50.70 -4.79 0.98
C GLN A 154 -51.67 -5.89 0.57
#